data_AF-A0A441YUB6-F1
#
_entry.id   AF-A0A441YUB6-F1
#
_cell.length_a   1.000
_cell.length_b   1.000
_cell.length_c   1.000
_cell.angle_alpha   90.00
_cell.angle_beta   90.00
_cell.angle_gamma   90.00
#
_symmetry.space_group_name_H-M   'P 1'
#
loop_
_entity.id
_entity.type
_entity.pdbx_description
1 polymer ?
#
loop_
_entity_poly.entity_id
_entity_poly.type
_entity_poly.pdbx_seq_one_letter_code
_entity_poly.pdbx_strand_id
1 'polypeptide(L)' 'MGPIIRIFLRYATFPLLYFGVINSNEASDLIADPQIAQWVSLGAGIVAPFVSEGWYWLALRFGWAK' A
#
# COMPACT_ATOMS: atom_id res chain seq x y z
N MET A 1 -11.78 7.62 4.04
CA MET A 1 -10.61 6.78 3.67
C MET A 1 -9.29 7.17 4.35
N GLY A 2 -9.15 8.33 5.02
CA GLY A 2 -7.88 8.72 5.66
C GLY A 2 -7.28 7.81 6.75
N PRO A 3 -8.06 7.14 7.64
CA PRO A 3 -7.49 6.42 8.78
C PRO A 3 -6.74 5.13 8.37
N ILE A 4 -7.30 4.37 7.43
CA ILE A 4 -6.75 3.07 7.02
C ILE A 4 -5.40 3.26 6.32
N ILE A 5 -5.31 4.23 5.38
CA ILE A 5 -4.04 4.53 4.71
C ILE A 5 -3.00 5.04 5.72
N ARG A 6 -3.38 5.84 6.72
CA ARG A 6 -2.45 6.29 7.77
C ARG A 6 -1.92 5.13 8.62
N ILE A 7 -2.77 4.16 8.95
CA ILE A 7 -2.34 2.93 9.64
C ILE A 7 -1.36 2.15 8.76
N PHE A 8 -1.68 1.99 7.48
CA PHE A 8 -0.80 1.32 6.52
C PHE A 8 0.56 2.03 6.41
N LEU A 9 0.58 3.36 6.24
CA LEU A 9 1.81 4.16 6.19
C LEU A 9 2.62 4.01 7.47
N ARG A 10 1.98 3.96 8.64
CA ARG A 10 2.66 3.73 9.92
C ARG A 10 3.37 2.37 9.95
N TYR A 11 2.72 1.33 9.43
CA TYR A 11 3.35 0.01 9.35
C TYR A 11 4.45 -0.07 8.28
N ALA A 12 4.26 0.62 7.16
CA ALA A 12 5.23 0.68 6.07
C ALA A 12 6.51 1.44 6.44
N THR A 13 6.45 2.42 7.35
CA THR A 13 7.63 3.21 7.76
C THR A 13 8.54 2.48 8.76
N PHE A 14 8.06 1.49 9.52
CA PHE A 14 8.93 0.73 10.44
C PHE A 14 10.13 0.05 9.76
N PRO A 15 9.98 -0.72 8.67
CA PRO A 15 11.14 -1.30 7.99
C PRO A 15 12.05 -0.22 7.39
N LEU A 16 11.48 0.87 6.86
CA LEU A 16 12.27 1.99 6.32
C LEU A 16 13.16 2.65 7.38
N LEU A 17 12.63 2.79 8.61
CA LEU A 17 13.40 3.25 9.77
C LEU A 17 14.46 2.23 10.20
N TYR A 18 14.11 0.94 10.24
CA TYR A 18 15.03 -0.13 10.63
C TYR A 18 16.24 -0.23 9.70
N PHE A 19 16.02 -0.08 8.39
CA PHE A 19 17.09 -0.08 7.38
C PHE A 19 17.81 1.28 7.25
N GLY A 20 17.41 2.30 8.01
CA GLY A 20 18.02 3.63 7.98
C GLY A 20 17.79 4.40 6.67
N VAL A 21 16.74 4.06 5.91
CA VAL A 21 16.38 4.73 4.66
C VAL A 21 15.75 6.10 4.93
N ILE A 22 15.04 6.23 6.06
CA ILE A 22 14.40 7.47 6.51
C ILE A 22 14.68 7.72 7.99
N ASN A 23 14.60 8.99 8.39
CA ASN A 23 14.71 9.39 9.79
C ASN A 23 13.34 9.41 10.50
N SER A 24 13.34 9.47 11.83
CA SER A 24 12.11 9.51 12.65
C SER A 24 11.21 10.72 12.33
N ASN A 25 11.81 11.88 12.06
CA ASN A 25 11.09 13.09 11.68
C ASN A 25 10.41 12.92 10.31
N GLU A 26 11.14 12.40 9.33
CA GLU A 26 10.62 12.14 7.98
C GLU A 26 9.49 11.10 8.01
N ALA A 27 9.58 10.07 8.84
CA ALA A 27 8.51 9.09 9.01
C ALA A 27 7.23 9.74 9.57
N SER A 28 7.36 10.68 10.50
CA SER A 28 6.20 11.43 11.04
C SER A 28 5.56 12.30 9.96
N ASP A 29 6.37 12.98 9.15
CA ASP A 29 5.89 13.83 8.06
C ASP A 29 5.15 13.00 7.00
N LEU A 30 5.71 11.85 6.59
CA LEU A 30 5.09 10.93 5.63
C LEU A 30 3.72 10.41 6.09
N ILE A 31 3.55 10.14 7.39
CA ILE A 31 2.30 9.62 7.95
C ILE A 31 1.26 10.74 8.10
N ALA A 32 1.69 11.95 8.43
CA ALA A 32 0.81 13.09 8.68
C ALA A 32 0.31 13.74 7.38
N ASP A 33 1.07 13.64 6.29
CA ASP A 33 0.80 14.28 5.01
C ASP A 33 -0.50 13.76 4.34
N PRO A 34 -1.53 14.62 4.19
CA PRO A 34 -2.76 14.27 3.49
C PRO A 34 -2.56 13.93 2.00
N GLN A 35 -1.58 14.57 1.34
CA GLN A 35 -1.30 14.37 -0.06
C GLN A 35 -0.76 12.96 -0.28
N ILE A 36 0.24 12.53 0.47
CA ILE A 36 0.79 11.16 0.35
C ILE A 36 -0.30 10.11 0.57
N ALA A 37 -1.18 10.32 1.55
CA ALA A 37 -2.31 9.43 1.77
C ALA A 37 -3.25 9.35 0.55
N GLN A 38 -3.47 10.46 -0.15
CA GLN A 38 -4.26 10.51 -1.38
C GLN A 38 -3.57 9.76 -2.53
N TRP A 39 -2.27 9.96 -2.73
CA TRP A 39 -1.51 9.29 -3.78
C TRP A 39 -1.46 7.76 -3.56
N VAL A 40 -1.26 7.32 -2.32
CA VAL A 40 -1.32 5.89 -1.96
C VAL A 40 -2.70 5.31 -2.20
N SER A 41 -3.76 6.03 -1.80
CA SER A 41 -5.14 5.59 -2.04
C SER A 41 -5.46 5.47 -3.54
N LEU A 42 -4.98 6.41 -4.35
CA LEU A 42 -5.18 6.40 -5.79
C LEU A 42 -4.39 5.27 -6.44
N GLY A 43 -3.13 5.09 -6.06
CA GLY A 43 -2.30 3.98 -6.53
C GLY A 43 -2.89 2.62 -6.20
N ALA A 44 -3.38 2.44 -4.97
CA ALA A 44 -4.07 1.22 -4.55
C ALA A 44 -5.34 0.96 -5.39
N GLY A 45 -6.11 2.01 -5.68
CA GLY A 45 -7.28 1.92 -6.56
C GLY A 45 -6.94 1.51 -7.99
N ILE A 46 -5.82 2.00 -8.54
CA ILE A 46 -5.32 1.60 -9.87
C ILE A 46 -4.84 0.16 -9.87
N VAL A 47 -4.13 -0.28 -8.83
CA VAL A 47 -3.53 -1.63 -8.75
C VAL A 47 -4.57 -2.71 -8.47
N ALA A 48 -5.62 -2.40 -7.70
CA ALA A 48 -6.67 -3.34 -7.32
C ALA A 48 -7.29 -4.15 -8.48
N PRO A 49 -7.73 -3.56 -9.61
CA PRO A 49 -8.28 -4.33 -10.73
C PRO A 49 -7.25 -5.27 -11.36
N PHE A 50 -6.00 -4.84 -11.53
CA PHE A 50 -4.94 -5.70 -12.07
C PHE A 50 -4.65 -6.89 -11.17
N VAL A 51 -4.64 -6.69 -9.86
CA VAL A 51 -4.48 -7.79 -8.89
C VAL A 51 -5.68 -8.74 -8.95
N SER A 52 -6.89 -8.20 -9.06
CA SER A 52 -8.12 -9.01 -9.18
C SER A 52 -8.12 -9.87 -10.44
N GLU A 53 -7.82 -9.28 -11.60
CA GLU A 53 -7.72 -10.01 -12.88
C GLU A 53 -6.57 -11.01 -12.89
N GLY A 54 -5.40 -10.62 -12.36
CA GLY A 54 -4.26 -11.51 -12.23
C GLY A 54 -4.59 -12.72 -11.34
N TRP A 55 -5.33 -12.50 -10.25
CA TRP A 55 -5.78 -13.59 -9.39
C TRP A 55 -6.76 -14.51 -10.10
N TYR A 56 -7.73 -13.95 -10.85
CA TYR A 56 -8.65 -14.74 -11.64
C TYR A 56 -7.93 -15.57 -12.71
N TRP A 57 -6.96 -14.98 -13.40
CA TRP A 57 -6.13 -15.70 -14.38
C TRP A 57 -5.34 -16.85 -13.73
N LEU A 58 -4.77 -16.64 -12.54
CA LEU A 58 -4.11 -17.71 -11.78
C LEU A 58 -5.11 -18.79 -11.36
N ALA A 59 -6.31 -18.42 -10.93
CA ALA A 59 -7.35 -19.37 -10.56
C ALA A 59 -7.77 -20.27 -11.73
N LEU A 60 -7.89 -19.72 -12.94
CA LEU A 60 -8.10 -20.51 -14.15
C LEU A 60 -6.91 -21.44 -14.44
N ARG A 61 -5.68 -20.92 -14.34
CA ARG A 61 -4.46 -21.70 -14.59
C ARG A 61 -4.27 -22.88 -13.62
N PHE A 62 -4.65 -22.70 -12.36
CA PHE A 62 -4.55 -23.74 -11.33
C PHE A 62 -5.83 -24.58 -11.18
N GLY A 63 -6.84 -24.37 -12.02
CA GLY A 63 -8.10 -25.13 -11.99
C GLY A 63 -8.94 -24.87 -10.72
N TRP A 64 -8.68 -23.76 -10.02
CA TRP A 64 -9.46 -23.33 -8.86
C TRP A 64 -10.79 -22.68 -9.27
N ALA A 65 -10.86 -22.17 -10.50
CA ALA A 65 -12.07 -21.67 -11.12
C ALA A 65 -12.46 -22.58 -12.29
N LYS A 66 -13.75 -22.96 -12.35
CA LYS A 66 -14.36 -23.69 -13.47
C LYS A 66 -14.74 -22.74 -14.60
#